data_AF-A0A923INI2-F1
#
_entry.id   AF-A0A923INI2-F1
#
_cell.length_a   1.000
_cell.length_b   1.000
_cell.length_c   1.000
_cell.angle_alpha   90.00
_cell.angle_beta   90.00
_cell.angle_gamma   90.00
#
_symmetry.space_group_name_H-M   'P 1'
#
loop_
_entity.id
_entity.type
_entity.pdbx_description
1 polymer ?
#
loop_
_entity_poly.entity_id
_entity_poly.type
_entity_poly.pdbx_seq_one_letter_code
_entity_poly.pdbx_strand_id
1 'polypeptide(L)'
;MKKYTSVWPMMVFILAIGSSLLLFGCGGGSGSGDGATSSVDGVITGTAVKGPVNGATVTAFAISNGLMGAQIGTGTTNAQGNFTVSIGAYSGPIMLRMSGGTYTDEATGISMTMQPGDVMTSVMPQAVTGTVMSGVQITPLTSMAQARAQTMSGGMTPANIAAANTAMGNYFSVNNILYTHPMNPLNPGSGSGATQEMRNYGIVLAAMSQYASSIGMPFSSGIVTAMMNDASDGIMNGMMGNAQIMMSGMGGMMGTGNNPLSSGAGTSGLASAMITFMGSVQNQSGLTFTEMQALHTRISTSNGQIQ
;
A
#
# COMPACT_ATOMS: atom_id res chain seq x y z
N MET A 1 -16.62 -57.30 30.68
CA MET A 1 -16.96 -57.26 29.23
C MET A 1 -15.90 -56.36 28.56
N LYS A 2 -14.98 -56.74 27.64
CA LYS A 2 -14.96 -57.77 26.56
C LYS A 2 -16.26 -57.73 25.75
N LYS A 3 -16.34 -57.49 24.43
CA LYS A 3 -15.39 -57.46 23.28
C LYS A 3 -15.76 -56.24 22.38
N TYR A 4 -15.12 -55.86 21.26
CA TYR A 4 -14.04 -56.41 20.41
C TYR A 4 -13.26 -55.24 19.74
N THR A 5 -12.20 -55.54 18.97
CA THR A 5 -11.60 -54.69 17.93
C THR A 5 -11.72 -55.40 16.57
N SER A 6 -11.75 -54.67 15.44
CA SER A 6 -11.69 -55.25 14.10
C SER A 6 -10.59 -54.62 13.24
N VAL A 7 -9.46 -55.32 13.14
CA VAL A 7 -8.45 -55.17 12.09
C VAL A 7 -8.60 -56.36 11.14
N TRP A 8 -8.51 -56.12 9.82
CA TRP A 8 -8.49 -57.15 8.78
C TRP A 8 -7.70 -56.66 7.54
N PRO A 9 -7.22 -57.54 6.65
CA PRO A 9 -5.76 -57.70 6.60
C PRO A 9 -5.10 -57.43 5.24
N MET A 10 -3.79 -57.29 5.33
CA MET A 10 -2.77 -57.39 4.28
C MET A 10 -2.99 -58.59 3.34
N MET A 11 -2.91 -58.36 2.03
CA MET A 11 -2.83 -59.43 1.02
C MET A 11 -1.65 -59.17 0.09
N VAL A 12 -0.53 -59.84 0.38
CA VAL A 12 0.67 -59.86 -0.46
C VAL A 12 0.51 -60.94 -1.52
N PHE A 13 0.79 -60.61 -2.78
CA PHE A 13 0.97 -61.61 -3.83
C PHE A 13 2.38 -61.48 -4.41
N ILE A 14 3.21 -62.50 -4.14
CA ILE A 14 4.51 -62.68 -4.78
C ILE A 14 4.33 -63.77 -5.83
N LEU A 15 4.66 -63.45 -7.08
CA LEU A 15 5.00 -64.45 -8.09
C LEU A 15 6.13 -63.89 -8.95
N ALA A 16 7.07 -64.76 -9.35
CA ALA A 16 8.38 -64.36 -9.85
C ALA A 16 8.78 -65.12 -11.13
N ILE A 17 9.85 -64.62 -11.76
CA ILE A 17 10.70 -65.29 -12.78
C ILE A 17 10.14 -65.30 -14.22
N GLY A 18 10.98 -64.87 -15.18
CA GLY A 18 10.78 -65.02 -16.62
C GLY A 18 11.74 -64.18 -17.47
N SER A 19 12.83 -64.77 -17.95
CA SER A 19 13.97 -64.05 -18.57
C SER A 19 13.77 -63.59 -20.02
N SER A 20 14.36 -62.42 -20.31
CA SER A 20 15.03 -61.94 -21.54
C SER A 20 14.76 -62.61 -22.90
N LEU A 21 14.41 -61.79 -23.89
CA LEU A 21 14.82 -61.96 -25.29
C LEU A 21 15.14 -60.58 -25.91
N LEU A 22 16.22 -60.53 -26.69
CA LEU A 22 16.78 -59.31 -27.31
C LEU A 22 16.14 -59.06 -28.68
N LEU A 23 15.85 -57.80 -29.01
CA LEU A 23 15.70 -57.33 -30.40
C LEU A 23 16.26 -55.92 -30.54
N PHE A 24 17.05 -55.71 -31.60
CA PHE A 24 17.72 -54.46 -31.89
C PHE A 24 16.74 -53.42 -32.45
N GLY A 25 16.77 -52.21 -31.89
CA GLY A 25 16.05 -51.04 -32.40
C GLY A 25 16.96 -49.82 -32.42
N CYS A 26 17.79 -49.70 -33.46
CA CYS A 26 18.52 -48.46 -33.73
C CYS A 26 17.54 -47.45 -34.36
N GLY A 27 17.08 -46.48 -33.57
CA GLY A 27 16.21 -45.40 -34.01
C GLY A 27 16.74 -44.06 -33.52
N GLY A 28 17.50 -43.37 -34.36
CA GLY A 28 18.01 -42.04 -34.05
C GLY A 28 16.90 -40.99 -34.07
N GLY A 29 16.82 -40.17 -33.02
CA GLY A 29 15.84 -39.09 -32.89
C GLY A 29 16.38 -37.99 -31.98
N SER A 30 17.15 -37.07 -32.56
CA SER A 30 17.65 -35.88 -31.84
C SER A 30 16.52 -34.89 -31.60
N GLY A 31 16.02 -34.83 -30.37
CA GLY A 31 15.07 -33.81 -29.91
C GLY A 31 15.72 -32.87 -28.90
N SER A 32 16.00 -31.64 -29.31
CA SER A 32 16.46 -30.55 -28.44
C SER A 32 15.26 -29.70 -28.01
N GLY A 33 15.27 -29.23 -26.75
CA GLY A 33 14.25 -28.33 -26.19
C GLY A 33 12.96 -29.05 -25.75
N ASP A 34 12.31 -28.67 -24.65
CA ASP A 34 12.72 -27.75 -23.59
C ASP A 34 12.44 -28.41 -22.24
N GLY A 35 13.46 -28.42 -21.38
CA GLY A 35 13.22 -28.50 -19.95
C GLY A 35 12.60 -27.17 -19.54
N ALA A 36 11.27 -27.07 -19.60
CA ALA A 36 10.52 -25.91 -19.14
C ALA A 36 10.74 -25.74 -17.63
N THR A 37 11.84 -25.07 -17.27
CA THR A 37 12.00 -24.44 -15.97
C THR A 37 10.80 -23.52 -15.84
N SER A 38 9.83 -23.93 -15.04
CA SER A 38 8.72 -23.07 -14.66
C SER A 38 9.35 -21.90 -13.91
N SER A 39 9.59 -20.80 -14.62
CA SER A 39 9.99 -19.55 -14.00
C SER A 39 8.85 -19.19 -13.07
N VAL A 40 9.07 -19.37 -11.77
CA VAL A 40 8.12 -18.89 -10.78
C VAL A 40 8.06 -17.39 -11.00
N ASP A 41 6.90 -16.90 -11.42
CA ASP A 41 6.69 -15.47 -11.56
C ASP A 41 6.79 -14.82 -10.17
N GLY A 42 7.45 -13.66 -10.10
CA GLY A 42 7.31 -12.80 -8.93
C GLY A 42 5.86 -12.33 -8.81
N VAL A 43 5.32 -12.34 -7.60
CA VAL A 43 3.95 -11.90 -7.33
C VAL A 43 3.96 -10.92 -6.17
N ILE A 44 3.28 -9.79 -6.35
CA ILE A 44 3.07 -8.81 -5.28
C ILE A 44 1.61 -8.91 -4.84
N THR A 45 1.38 -9.10 -3.55
CA THR A 45 0.06 -9.08 -2.92
C THR A 45 0.04 -8.06 -1.78
N GLY A 46 -1.11 -7.44 -1.58
CA GLY A 46 -1.18 -6.28 -0.71
C GLY A 46 -2.56 -5.66 -0.61
N THR A 47 -2.65 -4.50 0.04
CA THR A 47 -3.89 -3.75 0.27
C THR A 47 -3.75 -2.28 -0.10
N ALA A 48 -4.73 -1.76 -0.82
CA ALA A 48 -4.88 -0.33 -1.08
C ALA A 48 -5.85 0.29 -0.07
N VAL A 49 -5.38 1.26 0.73
CA VAL A 49 -6.12 1.81 1.89
C VAL A 49 -6.09 3.34 1.92
N LYS A 50 -7.27 3.90 1.71
CA LYS A 50 -7.79 5.20 2.15
C LYS A 50 -9.28 4.97 2.43
N GLY A 51 -9.57 4.22 3.49
CA GLY A 51 -10.59 3.17 3.47
C GLY A 51 -10.23 2.05 2.47
N PRO A 52 -10.70 0.79 2.64
CA PRO A 52 -10.44 -0.26 1.65
C PRO A 52 -10.94 0.15 0.24
N VAL A 53 -10.01 0.32 -0.71
CA VAL A 53 -10.37 0.85 -2.04
C VAL A 53 -10.79 -0.29 -2.97
N ASN A 54 -12.06 -0.35 -3.33
CA ASN A 54 -12.66 -1.38 -4.17
C ASN A 54 -12.59 -1.04 -5.67
N GLY A 55 -12.26 -2.01 -6.52
CA GLY A 55 -12.34 -1.89 -7.98
C GLY A 55 -11.32 -0.94 -8.61
N ALA A 56 -10.23 -0.61 -7.90
CA ALA A 56 -9.15 0.20 -8.42
C ALA A 56 -8.19 -0.63 -9.27
N THR A 57 -7.59 -0.01 -10.28
CA THR A 57 -6.51 -0.64 -11.06
C THR A 57 -5.17 -0.38 -10.38
N VAL A 58 -4.42 -1.45 -10.07
CA VAL A 58 -3.06 -1.39 -9.53
C VAL A 58 -2.09 -1.80 -10.63
N THR A 59 -1.19 -0.90 -11.01
CA THR A 59 -0.18 -1.16 -12.03
C THR A 59 1.21 -1.12 -11.41
N ALA A 60 2.02 -2.14 -11.69
CA ALA A 60 3.41 -2.21 -11.30
C ALA A 60 4.29 -1.70 -12.45
N PHE A 61 5.20 -0.78 -12.12
CA PHE A 61 6.21 -0.24 -13.01
C PHE A 61 7.59 -0.59 -12.48
N ALA A 62 8.48 -1.02 -13.39
CA ALA A 62 9.91 -1.05 -13.13
C ALA A 62 10.40 0.37 -12.83
N ILE A 63 11.37 0.53 -11.93
CA ILE A 63 12.09 1.79 -11.77
C ILE A 63 13.44 1.68 -12.47
N SER A 64 13.81 2.69 -13.26
CA SER A 64 15.03 2.71 -14.08
C SER A 64 15.65 4.09 -14.05
N ASN A 65 16.94 4.18 -13.72
CA ASN A 65 17.66 5.45 -13.53
C ASN A 65 16.94 6.45 -12.60
N GLY A 66 16.29 5.93 -11.55
CA GLY A 66 15.54 6.74 -10.58
C GLY A 66 14.16 7.21 -11.04
N LEU A 67 13.73 6.84 -12.24
CA LEU A 67 12.45 7.26 -12.82
C LEU A 67 11.50 6.06 -13.01
N MET A 68 10.20 6.34 -13.09
CA MET A 68 9.20 5.33 -13.48
C MET A 68 9.49 4.87 -14.91
N GLY A 69 9.72 3.57 -15.08
CA GLY A 69 10.04 2.92 -16.34
C GLY A 69 8.87 2.15 -16.93
N ALA A 70 9.16 1.00 -17.55
CA ALA A 70 8.16 0.16 -18.19
C ALA A 70 7.14 -0.42 -17.20
N GLN A 71 5.89 -0.55 -17.62
CA GLN A 71 4.89 -1.37 -16.93
C GLN A 71 5.33 -2.84 -16.97
N ILE A 72 5.32 -3.51 -15.82
CA ILE A 72 5.74 -4.90 -15.64
C ILE A 72 4.62 -5.82 -15.13
N GLY A 73 3.50 -5.25 -14.67
CA GLY A 73 2.36 -6.01 -14.16
C GLY A 73 1.14 -5.13 -13.95
N THR A 74 -0.04 -5.75 -13.87
CA THR A 74 -1.28 -5.08 -13.47
C THR A 74 -2.20 -6.05 -12.72
N GLY A 75 -3.14 -5.49 -11.97
CA GLY A 75 -4.14 -6.20 -11.18
C GLY A 75 -5.23 -5.24 -10.74
N THR A 76 -6.24 -5.76 -10.05
CA THR A 76 -7.35 -4.96 -9.51
C THR A 76 -7.52 -5.20 -8.02
N THR A 77 -8.06 -4.21 -7.30
CA THR A 77 -8.42 -4.36 -5.89
C THR A 77 -9.82 -4.93 -5.73
N ASN A 78 -10.00 -5.82 -4.75
CA ASN A 78 -11.31 -6.32 -4.35
C ASN A 78 -11.99 -5.39 -3.31
N ALA A 79 -13.17 -5.78 -2.80
CA ALA A 79 -13.93 -5.00 -1.82
C ALA A 79 -13.24 -4.79 -0.46
N GLN A 80 -12.17 -5.53 -0.16
CA GLN A 80 -11.32 -5.35 1.02
C GLN A 80 -10.03 -4.57 0.70
N GLY A 81 -9.93 -3.99 -0.51
CA GLY A 81 -8.73 -3.32 -0.99
C GLY A 81 -7.59 -4.27 -1.37
N ASN A 82 -7.78 -5.59 -1.27
CA ASN A 82 -6.76 -6.59 -1.55
C ASN A 82 -6.46 -6.62 -3.05
N PHE A 83 -5.20 -6.59 -3.44
CA PHE A 83 -4.75 -6.77 -4.82
C PHE A 83 -3.75 -7.93 -4.96
N THR A 84 -3.59 -8.38 -6.20
CA THR A 84 -2.53 -9.31 -6.61
C THR A 84 -2.03 -8.88 -7.99
N VAL A 85 -0.71 -8.76 -8.15
CA VAL A 85 -0.05 -8.37 -9.40
C VAL A 85 1.08 -9.36 -9.67
N SER A 86 1.03 -10.10 -10.77
CA SER A 86 2.22 -10.79 -11.29
C SER A 86 3.15 -9.76 -11.92
N ILE A 87 4.45 -9.90 -11.64
CA ILE A 87 5.54 -9.10 -12.23
C ILE A 87 6.46 -9.97 -13.12
N GLY A 88 6.05 -11.20 -13.41
CA GLY A 88 6.82 -12.12 -14.25
C GLY A 88 8.21 -12.40 -13.68
N ALA A 89 9.20 -12.47 -14.57
CA ALA A 89 10.59 -12.67 -14.19
C ALA A 89 11.29 -11.43 -13.58
N TYR A 90 10.60 -10.31 -13.36
CA TYR A 90 11.24 -9.04 -12.97
C TYR A 90 11.94 -9.08 -11.60
N SER A 91 13.12 -8.47 -11.52
CA SER A 91 13.81 -8.11 -10.29
C SER A 91 14.41 -6.71 -10.42
N GLY A 92 14.37 -5.94 -9.34
CA GLY A 92 14.72 -4.53 -9.32
C GLY A 92 13.77 -3.70 -8.45
N PRO A 93 14.02 -2.39 -8.28
CA PRO A 93 13.09 -1.48 -7.60
C PRO A 93 11.77 -1.33 -8.38
N ILE A 94 10.64 -1.30 -7.66
CA ILE A 94 9.29 -1.24 -8.23
C ILE A 94 8.52 -0.05 -7.68
N MET A 95 7.75 0.60 -8.57
CA MET A 95 6.68 1.52 -8.22
C MET A 95 5.33 0.85 -8.49
N LEU A 96 4.52 0.68 -7.44
CA LEU A 96 3.08 0.41 -7.58
C LEU A 96 2.35 1.75 -7.71
N ARG A 97 1.37 1.79 -8.61
CA ARG A 97 0.47 2.94 -8.80
C ARG A 97 -0.97 2.44 -8.90
N MET A 98 -1.80 2.85 -7.96
CA MET A 98 -3.23 2.60 -7.90
C MET A 98 -3.99 3.81 -8.46
N SER A 99 -5.03 3.58 -9.25
CA SER A 99 -5.92 4.60 -9.78
C SER A 99 -7.37 4.11 -9.92
N GLY A 100 -8.33 5.03 -9.82
CA GLY A 100 -9.76 4.71 -9.87
C GLY A 100 -10.26 3.94 -8.65
N GLY A 101 -11.44 3.35 -8.78
CA GLY A 101 -12.11 2.63 -7.68
C GLY A 101 -12.84 3.54 -6.68
N THR A 102 -13.51 2.90 -5.73
CA THR A 102 -14.37 3.54 -4.72
C THR A 102 -13.96 3.11 -3.32
N TYR A 103 -14.06 4.01 -2.35
CA TYR A 103 -13.74 3.75 -0.94
C TYR A 103 -14.82 4.36 -0.03
N THR A 104 -14.87 3.93 1.22
CA THR A 104 -15.63 4.66 2.25
C THR A 104 -14.69 5.68 2.89
N ASP A 105 -15.01 6.96 2.72
CA ASP A 105 -14.21 8.04 3.29
C ASP A 105 -14.30 8.05 4.82
N GLU A 106 -13.15 8.14 5.48
CA GLU A 106 -13.05 7.88 6.91
C GLU A 106 -13.77 8.93 7.76
N ALA A 107 -13.70 10.21 7.41
CA ALA A 107 -14.30 11.29 8.21
C ALA A 107 -15.81 11.45 8.00
N THR A 108 -16.30 11.19 6.79
CA THR A 108 -17.73 11.32 6.48
C THR A 108 -18.50 10.01 6.68
N GLY A 109 -17.85 8.85 6.50
CA GLY A 109 -18.50 7.55 6.40
C GLY A 109 -19.25 7.33 5.08
N ILE A 110 -19.07 8.21 4.09
CA ILE A 110 -19.76 8.18 2.80
C ILE A 110 -18.87 7.50 1.76
N SER A 111 -19.48 6.75 0.81
CA SER A 111 -18.72 6.19 -0.30
C SER A 111 -18.31 7.28 -1.29
N MET A 112 -17.01 7.38 -1.55
CA MET A 112 -16.39 8.31 -2.50
C MET A 112 -15.68 7.54 -3.63
N THR A 113 -15.45 8.23 -4.74
CA THR A 113 -14.70 7.72 -5.90
C THR A 113 -13.36 8.44 -6.01
N MET A 114 -12.27 7.69 -6.23
CA MET A 114 -10.96 8.27 -6.58
C MET A 114 -11.10 9.10 -7.86
N GLN A 115 -10.84 10.40 -7.80
CA GLN A 115 -11.07 11.29 -8.93
C GLN A 115 -10.13 10.99 -10.11
N PRO A 116 -10.55 11.25 -11.36
CA PRO A 116 -9.68 11.15 -12.52
C PRO A 116 -8.41 11.98 -12.34
N GLY A 117 -7.24 11.34 -12.38
CA GLY A 117 -5.94 11.97 -12.15
C GLY A 117 -5.35 11.73 -10.76
N ASP A 118 -6.19 11.55 -9.74
CA ASP A 118 -5.73 11.16 -8.40
C ASP A 118 -5.24 9.71 -8.39
N VAL A 119 -4.11 9.49 -7.72
CA VAL A 119 -3.47 8.18 -7.59
C VAL A 119 -2.90 7.99 -6.20
N MET A 120 -2.78 6.73 -5.78
CA MET A 120 -1.95 6.37 -4.63
C MET A 120 -0.81 5.47 -5.10
N THR A 121 0.38 5.65 -4.54
CA THR A 121 1.60 4.98 -4.99
C THR A 121 2.32 4.31 -3.81
N SER A 122 3.20 3.37 -4.13
CA SER A 122 4.04 2.68 -3.15
C SER A 122 5.32 2.24 -3.85
N VAL A 123 6.47 2.45 -3.21
CA VAL A 123 7.78 2.15 -3.81
C VAL A 123 8.55 1.15 -2.97
N MET A 124 9.01 0.08 -3.62
CA MET A 124 9.78 -0.99 -3.01
C MET A 124 11.22 -0.93 -3.54
N PRO A 125 12.24 -0.95 -2.66
CA PRO A 125 13.63 -0.75 -3.08
C PRO A 125 14.18 -1.95 -3.85
N GLN A 126 13.59 -3.13 -3.67
CA GLN A 126 13.94 -4.34 -4.39
C GLN A 126 12.74 -5.29 -4.46
N ALA A 127 12.51 -5.88 -5.63
CA ALA A 127 11.73 -7.08 -5.85
C ALA A 127 12.64 -8.20 -6.36
N VAL A 128 12.30 -9.45 -6.04
CA VAL A 128 13.10 -10.63 -6.37
C VAL A 128 12.25 -11.59 -7.21
N THR A 129 12.80 -12.00 -8.36
CA THR A 129 12.18 -12.97 -9.27
C THR A 129 11.76 -14.23 -8.52
N GLY A 130 10.54 -14.72 -8.78
CA GLY A 130 10.02 -15.94 -8.16
C GLY A 130 9.74 -15.86 -6.66
N THR A 131 9.68 -14.67 -6.09
CA THR A 131 9.22 -14.46 -4.71
C THR A 131 7.80 -13.91 -4.66
N VAL A 132 7.05 -14.31 -3.63
CA VAL A 132 5.77 -13.68 -3.29
C VAL A 132 6.03 -12.59 -2.26
N MET A 133 5.94 -11.33 -2.70
CA MET A 133 6.01 -10.15 -1.84
C MET A 133 4.62 -9.91 -1.27
N SER A 134 4.40 -10.25 0.01
CA SER A 134 3.07 -10.25 0.63
C SER A 134 2.89 -9.11 1.63
N GLY A 135 1.66 -8.60 1.72
CA GLY A 135 1.26 -7.57 2.68
C GLY A 135 1.65 -6.14 2.31
N VAL A 136 1.98 -5.87 1.03
CA VAL A 136 2.39 -4.53 0.59
C VAL A 136 1.25 -3.54 0.70
N GLN A 137 1.49 -2.38 1.30
CA GLN A 137 0.50 -1.32 1.46
C GLN A 137 0.60 -0.29 0.31
N ILE A 138 -0.55 0.17 -0.18
CA ILE A 138 -0.69 1.35 -1.04
C ILE A 138 -1.62 2.34 -0.32
N THR A 139 -1.06 3.40 0.24
CA THR A 139 -1.76 4.37 1.08
C THR A 139 -1.27 5.78 0.78
N PRO A 140 -1.92 6.83 1.33
CA PRO A 140 -1.37 8.18 1.30
C PRO A 140 0.06 8.29 1.84
N LEU A 141 0.47 7.48 2.83
CA LEU A 141 1.81 7.55 3.42
C LEU A 141 2.88 6.93 2.52
N THR A 142 2.60 5.78 1.89
CA THR A 142 3.51 5.22 0.87
C THR A 142 3.58 6.12 -0.37
N SER A 143 2.51 6.86 -0.64
CA SER A 143 2.46 7.82 -1.75
C SER A 143 3.34 9.05 -1.49
N MET A 144 3.29 9.62 -0.28
CA MET A 144 4.23 10.66 0.16
C MET A 144 5.69 10.19 0.13
N ALA A 145 5.97 8.95 0.57
CA ALA A 145 7.31 8.38 0.50
C ALA A 145 7.81 8.21 -0.94
N GLN A 146 6.93 7.83 -1.87
CA GLN A 146 7.25 7.79 -3.30
C GLN A 146 7.57 9.17 -3.85
N ALA A 147 6.71 10.17 -3.57
CA ALA A 147 6.92 11.55 -4.02
C ALA A 147 8.24 12.12 -3.49
N ARG A 148 8.55 11.87 -2.21
CA ARG A 148 9.83 12.24 -1.59
C ARG A 148 11.02 11.54 -2.25
N ALA A 149 10.94 10.24 -2.51
CA ALA A 149 12.02 9.49 -3.18
C ALA A 149 12.27 9.99 -4.62
N GLN A 150 11.24 10.46 -5.32
CA GLN A 150 11.33 10.93 -6.70
C GLN A 150 12.08 12.26 -6.85
N THR A 151 12.04 13.14 -5.84
CA THR A 151 12.72 14.45 -5.85
C THR A 151 14.13 14.40 -5.27
N MET A 152 14.51 13.33 -4.56
CA MET A 152 15.87 13.15 -4.05
C MET A 152 16.87 13.08 -5.22
N SER A 153 18.13 13.46 -4.94
CA SER A 153 19.20 13.40 -5.95
C SER A 153 19.36 11.97 -6.48
N GLY A 154 19.29 11.81 -7.81
CA GLY A 154 19.27 10.51 -8.48
C GLY A 154 17.90 9.84 -8.56
N GLY A 155 16.83 10.48 -8.10
CA GLY A 155 15.45 9.98 -8.14
C GLY A 155 15.23 8.75 -7.24
N MET A 156 14.28 7.90 -7.62
CA MET A 156 13.87 6.68 -6.90
C MET A 156 14.93 5.55 -6.98
N THR A 157 16.16 5.80 -6.56
CA THR A 157 17.15 4.72 -6.34
C THR A 157 16.71 3.81 -5.19
N PRO A 158 17.16 2.54 -5.12
CA PRO A 158 16.87 1.67 -3.97
C PRO A 158 17.19 2.31 -2.61
N ALA A 159 18.28 3.08 -2.52
CA ALA A 159 18.67 3.81 -1.33
C ALA A 159 17.69 4.95 -0.99
N ASN A 160 17.31 5.77 -1.98
CA ASN A 160 16.36 6.86 -1.78
C ASN A 160 14.94 6.35 -1.45
N ILE A 161 14.52 5.23 -2.05
CA ILE A 161 13.26 4.55 -1.72
C ILE A 161 13.29 4.07 -0.26
N ALA A 162 14.36 3.41 0.18
CA ALA A 162 14.48 2.93 1.56
C ALA A 162 14.51 4.10 2.57
N ALA A 163 15.25 5.16 2.26
CA ALA A 163 15.34 6.36 3.08
C ALA A 163 13.99 7.09 3.20
N ALA A 164 13.29 7.34 2.08
CA ALA A 164 12.01 8.04 2.08
C ALA A 164 10.89 7.25 2.79
N ASN A 165 10.84 5.92 2.60
CA ASN A 165 9.90 5.07 3.34
C ASN A 165 10.17 5.13 4.86
N THR A 166 11.44 5.09 5.27
CA THR A 166 11.84 5.22 6.68
C THR A 166 11.46 6.59 7.23
N ALA A 167 11.79 7.67 6.54
CA ALA A 167 11.57 9.04 6.99
C ALA A 167 10.07 9.40 7.11
N MET A 168 9.25 8.97 6.15
CA MET A 168 7.79 9.13 6.26
C MET A 168 7.18 8.26 7.36
N GLY A 169 7.71 7.05 7.55
CA GLY A 169 7.32 6.17 8.65
C GLY A 169 7.65 6.77 10.02
N ASN A 170 8.88 7.25 10.19
CA ASN A 170 9.31 8.01 11.36
C ASN A 170 8.37 9.18 11.61
N TYR A 171 8.10 10.02 10.60
CA TYR A 171 7.26 11.21 10.72
C TYR A 171 5.91 10.90 11.38
N PHE A 172 5.24 9.82 10.95
CA PHE A 172 3.94 9.39 11.48
C PHE A 172 3.99 8.28 12.55
N SER A 173 5.16 7.95 13.09
CA SER A 173 5.34 6.87 14.09
C SER A 173 4.80 5.51 13.63
N VAL A 174 5.12 5.14 12.40
CA VAL A 174 4.84 3.83 11.76
C VAL A 174 6.15 3.32 11.19
N ASN A 175 6.83 2.38 11.86
CA ASN A 175 8.20 2.00 11.52
C ASN A 175 8.33 1.40 10.11
N ASN A 176 7.27 0.77 9.60
CA ASN A 176 7.27 0.15 8.27
C ASN A 176 5.95 0.42 7.52
N ILE A 177 5.84 1.61 6.90
CA ILE A 177 4.64 1.99 6.12
C ILE A 177 4.34 1.08 4.93
N LEU A 178 5.31 0.28 4.45
CA LEU A 178 5.12 -0.66 3.33
C LEU A 178 4.44 -1.96 3.75
N TYR A 179 4.59 -2.42 5.00
CA TYR A 179 4.13 -3.74 5.45
C TYR A 179 3.29 -3.73 6.74
N THR A 180 3.23 -2.60 7.47
CA THR A 180 2.26 -2.42 8.56
C THR A 180 0.89 -2.08 7.97
N HIS A 181 -0.07 -2.99 8.05
CA HIS A 181 -1.43 -2.74 7.58
C HIS A 181 -2.15 -1.68 8.45
N PRO A 182 -2.75 -0.61 7.88
CA PRO A 182 -3.49 0.37 8.67
C PRO A 182 -4.72 -0.26 9.33
N MET A 183 -4.94 0.05 10.61
CA MET A 183 -6.21 -0.26 11.27
C MET A 183 -7.32 0.56 10.61
N ASN A 184 -8.43 -0.06 10.18
CA ASN A 184 -9.61 0.68 9.70
C ASN A 184 -10.43 1.20 10.90
N PRO A 185 -10.50 2.52 11.18
CA PRO A 185 -11.20 3.04 12.34
C PRO A 185 -12.73 3.05 12.20
N LEU A 186 -13.26 2.78 11.00
CA LEU A 186 -14.70 2.60 10.76
C LEU A 186 -15.21 1.23 11.25
N ASN A 187 -14.32 0.29 11.58
CA ASN A 187 -14.70 -1.03 12.07
C ASN A 187 -14.87 -1.01 13.61
N PRO A 188 -16.03 -1.39 14.17
CA PRO A 188 -16.26 -1.46 15.61
C PRO A 188 -15.16 -2.22 16.37
N GLY A 189 -14.54 -1.55 17.35
CA GLY A 189 -13.56 -2.15 18.26
C GLY A 189 -12.20 -2.47 17.64
N SER A 190 -11.91 -2.02 16.42
CA SER A 190 -10.65 -2.32 15.69
C SER A 190 -9.37 -1.96 16.47
N GLY A 191 -9.46 -0.99 17.38
CA GLY A 191 -8.33 -0.52 18.19
C GLY A 191 -7.84 -1.52 19.25
N SER A 192 -8.69 -2.45 19.68
CA SER A 192 -8.34 -3.42 20.73
C SER A 192 -7.41 -4.54 20.26
N GLY A 193 -7.37 -4.84 18.95
CA GLY A 193 -6.51 -5.87 18.35
C GLY A 193 -5.34 -5.30 17.53
N ALA A 194 -5.29 -3.99 17.32
CA ALA A 194 -4.29 -3.32 16.50
C ALA A 194 -3.02 -2.98 17.31
N THR A 195 -1.84 -3.19 16.71
CA THR A 195 -0.58 -2.68 17.30
C THR A 195 -0.55 -1.15 17.25
N GLN A 196 0.28 -0.50 18.08
CA GLN A 196 0.34 0.98 18.08
C GLN A 196 0.66 1.56 16.70
N GLU A 197 1.50 0.90 15.89
CA GLU A 197 1.78 1.34 14.53
C GLU A 197 0.54 1.23 13.62
N MET A 198 -0.20 0.12 13.68
CA MET A 198 -1.45 -0.04 12.91
C MET A 198 -2.48 1.03 13.29
N ARG A 199 -2.57 1.36 14.59
CA ARG A 199 -3.42 2.43 15.12
C ARG A 199 -2.97 3.80 14.62
N ASN A 200 -1.68 4.11 14.74
CA ASN A 200 -1.11 5.37 14.27
C ASN A 200 -1.38 5.57 12.77
N TYR A 201 -1.11 4.55 11.97
CA TYR A 201 -1.33 4.56 10.53
C TYR A 201 -2.80 4.82 10.20
N GLY A 202 -3.72 4.02 10.76
CA GLY A 202 -5.16 4.17 10.52
C GLY A 202 -5.72 5.53 10.90
N ILE A 203 -5.33 6.05 12.06
CA ILE A 203 -5.78 7.35 12.56
C ILE A 203 -5.17 8.52 11.75
N VAL A 204 -3.95 8.41 11.21
CA VAL A 204 -3.40 9.43 10.29
C VAL A 204 -4.18 9.46 8.97
N LEU A 205 -4.54 8.30 8.40
CA LEU A 205 -5.35 8.27 7.17
C LEU A 205 -6.72 8.92 7.37
N ALA A 206 -7.35 8.64 8.50
CA ALA A 206 -8.60 9.27 8.90
C ALA A 206 -8.45 10.77 9.21
N ALA A 207 -7.34 11.20 9.81
CA ALA A 207 -7.05 12.62 10.02
C ALA A 207 -6.86 13.37 8.69
N MET A 208 -6.27 12.75 7.66
CA MET A 208 -6.17 13.34 6.32
C MET A 208 -7.54 13.49 5.65
N SER A 209 -8.41 12.47 5.77
CA SER A 209 -9.81 12.55 5.35
C SER A 209 -10.55 13.68 6.08
N GLN A 210 -10.37 13.78 7.41
CA GLN A 210 -11.02 14.79 8.24
C GLN A 210 -10.52 16.19 7.92
N TYR A 211 -9.23 16.36 7.63
CA TYR A 211 -8.67 17.63 7.18
C TYR A 211 -9.32 18.09 5.88
N ALA A 212 -9.42 17.18 4.89
CA ALA A 212 -10.10 17.44 3.62
C ALA A 212 -11.57 17.84 3.81
N SER A 213 -12.30 17.12 4.67
CA SER A 213 -13.68 17.43 5.02
C SER A 213 -13.80 18.80 5.71
N SER A 214 -12.92 19.12 6.66
CA SER A 214 -12.95 20.38 7.43
C SER A 214 -12.65 21.62 6.58
N ILE A 215 -11.90 21.49 5.49
CA ILE A 215 -11.66 22.59 4.53
C ILE A 215 -12.65 22.59 3.36
N GLY A 216 -13.66 21.70 3.37
CA GLY A 216 -14.74 21.66 2.39
C GLY A 216 -14.37 21.02 1.04
N MET A 217 -13.40 20.10 0.98
CA MET A 217 -13.12 19.35 -0.24
C MET A 217 -14.30 18.41 -0.58
N PRO A 218 -14.81 18.43 -1.83
CA PRO A 218 -15.91 17.54 -2.23
C PRO A 218 -15.47 16.08 -2.38
N PHE A 219 -14.16 15.83 -2.61
CA PHE A 219 -13.58 14.51 -2.73
C PHE A 219 -12.27 14.46 -1.94
N SER A 220 -12.16 13.50 -1.01
CA SER A 220 -10.96 13.38 -0.17
C SER A 220 -9.78 12.70 -0.87
N SER A 221 -9.91 12.25 -2.12
CA SER A 221 -8.78 11.72 -2.90
C SER A 221 -7.76 12.83 -3.20
N GLY A 222 -8.24 14.06 -3.45
CA GLY A 222 -7.37 15.20 -3.77
C GLY A 222 -6.39 15.54 -2.64
N ILE A 223 -6.75 15.34 -1.36
CA ILE A 223 -5.80 15.64 -0.27
C ILE A 223 -4.57 14.73 -0.31
N VAL A 224 -4.67 13.53 -0.88
CA VAL A 224 -3.52 12.64 -1.07
C VAL A 224 -2.53 13.27 -2.04
N THR A 225 -3.03 13.79 -3.16
CA THR A 225 -2.22 14.51 -4.15
C THR A 225 -1.61 15.80 -3.56
N ALA A 226 -2.32 16.49 -2.67
CA ALA A 226 -1.79 17.67 -1.97
C ALA A 226 -0.64 17.30 -1.02
N MET A 227 -0.85 16.26 -0.19
CA MET A 227 0.14 15.79 0.77
C MET A 227 1.36 15.13 0.09
N MET A 228 1.18 14.47 -1.06
CA MET A 228 2.29 14.00 -1.90
C MET A 228 3.18 15.16 -2.35
N ASN A 229 2.56 16.26 -2.82
CA ASN A 229 3.29 17.44 -3.25
C ASN A 229 4.03 18.11 -2.08
N ASP A 230 3.41 18.18 -0.91
CA ASP A 230 3.97 18.76 0.33
C ASP A 230 5.15 17.94 0.85
N ALA A 231 4.99 16.62 0.94
CA ALA A 231 6.06 15.71 1.34
C ALA A 231 7.23 15.65 0.35
N SER A 232 7.05 16.11 -0.89
CA SER A 232 8.02 15.90 -1.97
C SER A 232 9.34 16.63 -1.73
N ASP A 233 9.36 17.84 -1.16
CA ASP A 233 10.62 18.56 -0.92
C ASP A 233 11.33 18.12 0.39
N GLY A 234 10.60 17.42 1.27
CA GLY A 234 11.06 16.99 2.59
C GLY A 234 10.55 17.83 3.77
N ILE A 235 9.64 18.78 3.55
CA ILE A 235 9.06 19.64 4.58
C ILE A 235 7.54 19.78 4.38
N MET A 236 6.75 19.21 5.28
CA MET A 236 5.29 19.42 5.32
C MET A 236 4.97 20.85 5.75
N ASN A 237 4.82 21.78 4.80
CA ASN A 237 4.69 23.23 5.04
C ASN A 237 3.68 23.93 4.11
N GLY A 238 2.86 23.20 3.36
CA GLY A 238 1.91 23.72 2.37
C GLY A 238 2.53 24.02 0.99
N MET A 239 3.80 23.66 0.76
CA MET A 239 4.57 24.06 -0.42
C MET A 239 5.29 22.88 -1.07
N MET A 240 5.62 23.05 -2.36
CA MET A 240 6.53 22.20 -3.11
C MET A 240 7.77 23.05 -3.42
N GLY A 241 8.80 22.95 -2.58
CA GLY A 241 9.95 23.85 -2.59
C GLY A 241 9.50 25.28 -2.29
N ASN A 242 9.61 26.16 -3.28
CA ASN A 242 9.17 27.56 -3.17
C ASN A 242 7.77 27.80 -3.75
N ALA A 243 7.11 26.78 -4.31
CA ALA A 243 5.79 26.91 -4.94
C ALA A 243 4.69 26.52 -3.95
N GLN A 244 3.73 27.42 -3.72
CA GLN A 244 2.57 27.15 -2.87
C GLN A 244 1.66 26.08 -3.51
N ILE A 245 1.26 25.05 -2.76
CA ILE A 245 0.41 23.98 -3.29
C ILE A 245 -1.02 24.49 -3.37
N MET A 246 -1.57 24.55 -4.58
CA MET A 246 -2.94 24.99 -4.83
C MET A 246 -3.87 23.78 -4.87
N MET A 247 -4.93 23.78 -4.06
CA MET A 247 -5.91 22.67 -4.04
C MET A 247 -6.94 22.76 -5.17
N SER A 248 -6.87 23.81 -5.99
CA SER A 248 -7.70 24.02 -7.19
C SER A 248 -7.41 22.97 -8.26
N GLY A 249 -8.44 22.23 -8.68
CA GLY A 249 -8.37 21.25 -9.77
C GLY A 249 -8.29 19.79 -9.31
N MET A 250 -8.13 19.53 -8.01
CA MET A 250 -7.98 18.17 -7.43
C MET A 250 -9.36 17.56 -7.08
N GLY A 251 -10.29 17.72 -8.02
CA GLY A 251 -11.72 17.46 -7.90
C GLY A 251 -12.44 18.21 -9.01
N GLY A 252 -13.02 17.48 -9.95
CA GLY A 252 -13.46 18.04 -11.23
C GLY A 252 -14.53 19.14 -11.10
N MET A 253 -14.21 20.32 -11.63
CA MET A 253 -15.16 21.28 -12.20
C MET A 253 -16.31 21.82 -11.30
N MET A 254 -16.13 21.94 -9.97
CA MET A 254 -17.00 22.80 -9.12
C MET A 254 -16.25 23.53 -7.99
N GLY A 255 -15.80 24.75 -8.27
CA GLY A 255 -16.04 25.93 -7.41
C GLY A 255 -15.40 26.08 -6.02
N THR A 256 -14.75 25.09 -5.40
CA THR A 256 -14.22 25.21 -4.02
C THR A 256 -12.85 25.91 -3.92
N GLY A 257 -12.76 27.14 -4.43
CA GLY A 257 -11.71 28.12 -4.14
C GLY A 257 -10.30 27.83 -4.69
N ASN A 258 -9.58 28.89 -5.09
CA ASN A 258 -8.12 28.85 -5.27
C ASN A 258 -7.42 28.91 -3.91
N ASN A 259 -7.82 28.03 -2.99
CA ASN A 259 -7.27 28.00 -1.64
C ASN A 259 -5.96 27.22 -1.66
N PRO A 260 -4.86 27.79 -1.13
CA PRO A 260 -3.63 27.05 -0.94
C PRO A 260 -3.76 26.04 0.19
N LEU A 261 -2.98 24.97 0.09
CA LEU A 261 -2.75 24.06 1.21
C LEU A 261 -2.16 24.88 2.37
N SER A 262 -2.77 24.79 3.55
CA SER A 262 -2.29 25.52 4.72
C SER A 262 -0.88 25.06 5.10
N SER A 263 -0.05 25.97 5.61
CA SER A 263 1.27 25.57 6.15
C SER A 263 1.20 24.66 7.37
N GLY A 264 0.03 24.59 8.02
CA GLY A 264 -0.26 23.61 9.06
C GLY A 264 -0.77 22.26 8.54
N ALA A 265 -0.96 22.07 7.22
CA ALA A 265 -1.76 20.96 6.69
C ALA A 265 -1.24 19.58 7.08
N GLY A 266 0.07 19.32 6.99
CA GLY A 266 0.70 18.09 7.47
C GLY A 266 1.12 18.10 8.95
N THR A 267 0.94 19.22 9.66
CA THR A 267 1.38 19.44 11.05
C THR A 267 0.20 19.78 11.97
N SER A 268 0.11 20.99 12.51
CA SER A 268 -0.90 21.41 13.50
C SER A 268 -2.35 21.31 12.99
N GLY A 269 -2.56 21.49 11.69
CA GLY A 269 -3.84 21.27 11.00
C GLY A 269 -4.23 19.79 10.96
N LEU A 270 -3.29 18.89 10.64
CA LEU A 270 -3.51 17.44 10.69
C LEU A 270 -3.77 16.96 12.13
N ALA A 271 -3.05 17.51 13.11
CA ALA A 271 -3.27 17.20 14.53
C ALA A 271 -4.67 17.66 15.01
N SER A 272 -5.12 18.84 14.56
CA SER A 272 -6.48 19.33 14.83
C SER A 272 -7.55 18.46 14.16
N ALA A 273 -7.31 18.01 12.92
CA ALA A 273 -8.18 17.07 12.22
C ALA A 273 -8.19 15.69 12.90
N MET A 274 -7.07 15.24 13.45
CA MET A 274 -6.96 14.01 14.23
C MET A 274 -7.82 14.07 15.50
N ILE A 275 -7.77 15.16 16.29
CA ILE A 275 -8.69 15.37 17.43
C ILE A 275 -10.15 15.31 16.96
N THR A 276 -10.46 16.04 15.89
CA THR A 276 -11.83 16.13 15.34
C THR A 276 -12.36 14.76 14.93
N PHE A 277 -11.55 13.96 14.23
CA PHE A 277 -11.92 12.60 13.83
C PHE A 277 -12.10 11.68 15.04
N MET A 278 -11.17 11.73 16.00
CA MET A 278 -11.22 10.85 17.17
C MET A 278 -12.47 11.07 18.05
N GLY A 279 -12.99 12.30 18.09
CA GLY A 279 -14.26 12.63 18.76
C GLY A 279 -15.51 12.46 17.89
N SER A 280 -15.38 12.04 16.63
CA SER A 280 -16.52 11.87 15.70
C SER A 280 -17.24 10.53 15.88
N VAL A 281 -18.47 10.44 15.36
CA VAL A 281 -19.25 9.18 15.33
C VAL A 281 -18.72 8.16 14.32
N GLN A 282 -17.84 8.57 13.41
CA GLN A 282 -17.16 7.72 12.45
C GLN A 282 -16.00 6.94 13.09
N ASN A 283 -15.42 7.42 14.19
CA ASN A 283 -14.41 6.68 14.95
C ASN A 283 -15.06 5.54 15.76
N GLN A 284 -15.25 4.39 15.12
CA GLN A 284 -15.80 3.17 15.75
C GLN A 284 -14.71 2.27 16.35
N SER A 285 -13.43 2.63 16.19
CA SER A 285 -12.28 1.83 16.63
C SER A 285 -12.25 1.50 18.13
N GLY A 286 -12.92 2.29 18.96
CA GLY A 286 -12.86 2.22 20.42
C GLY A 286 -11.64 2.90 21.04
N LEU A 287 -10.77 3.53 20.23
CA LEU A 287 -9.58 4.23 20.73
C LEU A 287 -9.90 5.56 21.40
N THR A 288 -9.28 5.76 22.56
CA THR A 288 -9.31 7.01 23.32
C THR A 288 -8.22 7.97 22.84
N PHE A 289 -8.42 9.28 23.03
CA PHE A 289 -7.39 10.27 22.73
C PHE A 289 -6.08 10.02 23.48
N THR A 290 -6.14 9.50 24.71
CA THR A 290 -4.97 9.12 25.52
C THR A 290 -4.06 8.11 24.82
N GLU A 291 -4.61 7.09 24.15
CA GLU A 291 -3.85 6.08 23.41
C GLU A 291 -3.15 6.63 22.16
N MET A 292 -3.63 7.77 21.65
CA MET A 292 -3.11 8.42 20.45
C MET A 292 -2.36 9.73 20.75
N GLN A 293 -2.28 10.13 22.03
CA GLN A 293 -1.68 11.38 22.48
C GLN A 293 -0.23 11.55 22.02
N ALA A 294 0.57 10.48 22.02
CA ALA A 294 1.97 10.52 21.58
C ALA A 294 2.11 10.89 20.10
N LEU A 295 1.26 10.32 19.24
CA LEU A 295 1.20 10.63 17.82
C LEU A 295 0.69 12.06 17.60
N HIS A 296 -0.40 12.44 18.29
CA HIS A 296 -0.94 13.80 18.21
C HIS A 296 0.15 14.84 18.56
N THR A 297 0.83 14.65 19.69
CA THR A 297 1.91 15.54 20.14
C THR A 297 2.98 15.65 19.07
N ARG A 298 3.49 14.52 18.56
CA ARG A 298 4.52 14.48 17.51
C ARG A 298 4.15 15.30 16.28
N ILE A 299 2.92 15.16 15.78
CA ILE A 299 2.44 15.89 14.59
C ILE A 299 2.23 17.38 14.93
N SER A 300 1.63 17.68 16.09
CA SER A 300 1.30 19.06 16.50
C SER A 300 2.53 19.93 16.80
N THR A 301 3.63 19.34 17.26
CA THR A 301 4.91 20.04 17.56
C THR A 301 5.94 19.86 16.44
N SER A 302 5.57 19.25 15.31
CA SER A 302 6.46 19.08 14.16
C SER A 302 6.78 20.42 13.51
N ASN A 303 8.05 20.60 13.12
CA ASN A 303 8.48 21.73 12.30
C ASN A 303 8.30 21.48 10.79
N GLY A 304 7.59 20.41 10.41
CA GLY A 304 7.37 20.00 9.03
C GLY A 304 8.43 19.04 8.49
N GLN A 305 9.65 19.00 9.03
CA GLN A 305 10.76 18.24 8.42
C GLN A 305 10.57 16.72 8.48
N ILE A 306 10.77 16.07 7.32
CA ILE A 306 10.74 14.62 7.14
C ILE A 306 12.17 14.07 7.32
N GLN A 307 12.37 13.23 8.34
CA GLN A 307 13.68 12.69 8.79
C GLN A 307 13.60 11.19 9.09
#